data_AF-A0A8I1RE82-F1
#
_entry.id   AF-A0A8I1RE82-F1
#
_cell.length_a   1.000
_cell.length_b   1.000
_cell.length_c   1.000
_cell.angle_alpha   90.00
_cell.angle_beta   90.00
_cell.angle_gamma   90.00
#
_symmetry.space_group_name_H-M   'P 1'
#
loop_
_entity.id
_entity.type
_entity.pdbx_description
1 polymer ?
#
loop_
_entity_poly.entity_id
_entity_poly.type
_entity_poly.pdbx_seq_one_letter_code
_entity_poly.pdbx_strand_id
1 'polypeptide(L)'
;MNTDTGVQSDIKRGRLKTLLLTCAAGVGLLASPALAQDGGTTVDPRLLVEQLVTEGILTREQADRMIRNATVPVQQAQTLPPVPAGGVAADGTQTIPYVPEVVREQIVQQVRTELAGQAQTEGWARPGETPEWTRRISLYGDVRVRGEGRFYNDENYPDFVNWGAINAGDGFQINDGAPGYVNPPYVNANEDRRRFRVRARLGVRATIADWISADVRLATGADNGPVSTNQTLGQDGTGKYHLWVDRASLRLTPVAGVQIDLGRFANPFWTSDLVFDNDLNFDGVAISGSGRISDQLSLFGTAGAFPVFNTSMNFGSRDAGPFESTDKYLFAAQAGLEFRPAENIRARLAGGYFYYDGVQGQFSSPGRWDQDVFDTDYTRPSFQQFGNTMTVLRNITADPSVAPGSSPEVQYFGLASKFEMLTARAALEYDISERVGVRLEGDYVRNLGFDRAAIAPLALNNFSPRTTIDTVTTGGEYEGGDTGWQARLTVGSLAMGFGQGDWSAERGDWSFHLGYRRLGSDAVIDGFADSDFGLGGTNVKGWLAGANYGVARNAFLGLRWMTSDEVSGPPLSVDRLFVDFSTKF
;
A
#
# COMPACT_ATOMS: atom_id res chain seq x y z
N MET A 1 -61.59 -22.22 -12.24
CA MET A 1 -62.15 -21.27 -13.23
C MET A 1 -61.01 -20.33 -13.55
N ASN A 2 -60.27 -20.46 -14.67
CA ASN A 2 -60.67 -20.81 -16.05
C ASN A 2 -61.72 -19.80 -16.56
N THR A 3 -61.57 -19.14 -17.72
CA THR A 3 -60.64 -19.29 -18.88
C THR A 3 -59.94 -17.95 -19.22
N ASP A 4 -58.78 -17.81 -19.86
CA ASP A 4 -57.97 -18.58 -20.85
C ASP A 4 -58.12 -18.13 -22.34
N THR A 5 -56.97 -17.82 -22.97
CA THR A 5 -56.68 -17.52 -24.41
C THR A 5 -55.19 -17.07 -24.54
N GLY A 6 -54.48 -17.18 -25.68
CA GLY A 6 -54.87 -17.83 -26.95
C GLY A 6 -53.80 -17.85 -28.09
N VAL A 7 -52.86 -16.89 -28.18
CA VAL A 7 -51.96 -16.71 -29.37
C VAL A 7 -50.51 -16.45 -28.89
N GLN A 8 -49.51 -17.34 -29.02
CA GLN A 8 -48.76 -17.85 -30.21
C GLN A 8 -47.88 -16.79 -30.92
N SER A 9 -46.66 -17.05 -31.41
CA SER A 9 -45.83 -18.27 -31.62
C SER A 9 -44.46 -18.15 -30.90
N ASP A 10 -43.73 -19.17 -30.41
CA ASP A 10 -43.40 -20.56 -30.81
C ASP A 10 -42.10 -20.73 -31.63
N ILE A 11 -41.39 -21.86 -31.36
CA ILE A 11 -40.10 -22.39 -31.87
C ILE A 11 -38.80 -21.80 -31.25
N LYS A 12 -37.74 -22.53 -30.81
CA LYS A 12 -37.47 -23.95 -30.37
C LYS A 12 -36.18 -23.90 -29.48
N ARG A 13 -36.20 -24.26 -28.17
CA ARG A 13 -35.86 -25.56 -27.53
C ARG A 13 -34.46 -26.18 -27.75
N GLY A 14 -33.67 -26.25 -26.65
CA GLY A 14 -32.51 -27.14 -26.40
C GLY A 14 -31.67 -26.66 -25.20
N ARG A 15 -31.94 -27.02 -23.92
CA ARG A 15 -31.62 -28.28 -23.20
C ARG A 15 -30.17 -28.78 -23.39
N LEU A 16 -29.37 -29.12 -22.37
CA LEU A 16 -29.41 -28.91 -20.89
C LEU A 16 -28.07 -29.42 -20.26
N LYS A 17 -27.66 -28.88 -19.10
CA LYS A 17 -26.69 -29.40 -18.08
C LYS A 17 -25.19 -28.99 -18.12
N THR A 18 -24.83 -28.20 -17.11
CA THR A 18 -23.83 -28.49 -16.04
C THR A 18 -22.35 -28.77 -16.37
N LEU A 19 -21.47 -27.82 -16.02
CA LEU A 19 -20.39 -27.87 -14.98
C LEU A 19 -19.85 -26.41 -14.84
N LEU A 20 -19.70 -25.79 -13.66
CA LEU A 20 -18.67 -25.92 -12.59
C LEU A 20 -17.26 -25.36 -12.91
N LEU A 21 -16.80 -24.51 -11.99
CA LEU A 21 -15.42 -24.06 -11.67
C LEU A 21 -14.62 -23.14 -12.63
N THR A 22 -14.41 -21.92 -12.14
CA THR A 22 -13.12 -21.18 -12.06
C THR A 22 -12.13 -21.20 -13.23
N CYS A 23 -11.92 -20.02 -13.82
CA CYS A 23 -10.61 -19.59 -14.32
C CYS A 23 -10.09 -18.42 -13.46
N ALA A 24 -8.83 -18.46 -13.05
CA ALA A 24 -8.11 -17.36 -12.42
C ALA A 24 -6.71 -17.26 -13.03
N ALA A 25 -6.21 -16.02 -13.18
CA ALA A 25 -4.83 -15.59 -13.45
C ALA A 25 -3.93 -16.47 -14.35
N GLY A 26 -3.51 -15.93 -15.50
CA GLY A 26 -2.56 -16.60 -16.39
C GLY A 26 -2.04 -15.75 -17.56
N VAL A 27 -1.49 -14.56 -17.29
CA VAL A 27 -0.79 -13.78 -18.34
C VAL A 27 0.57 -14.41 -18.60
N GLY A 28 0.66 -15.21 -19.67
CA GLY A 28 1.90 -15.79 -20.18
C GLY A 28 2.01 -15.57 -21.69
N LEU A 29 3.03 -14.82 -22.12
CA LEU A 29 3.27 -14.50 -23.52
C LEU A 29 3.79 -15.72 -24.30
N LEU A 30 2.91 -16.41 -25.01
CA LEU A 30 3.30 -17.37 -26.05
C LEU A 30 3.32 -16.68 -27.42
N ALA A 31 4.49 -16.19 -27.82
CA ALA A 31 4.75 -15.86 -29.21
C ALA A 31 5.03 -17.16 -29.99
N SER A 32 4.30 -17.41 -31.07
CA SER A 32 4.51 -18.59 -31.92
C SER A 32 4.04 -18.34 -33.35
N PRO A 33 4.95 -18.05 -34.30
CA PRO A 33 4.70 -18.23 -35.72
C PRO A 33 4.96 -19.70 -36.07
N ALA A 34 3.99 -20.57 -35.80
CA ALA A 34 4.02 -21.93 -36.31
C ALA A 34 3.78 -21.87 -37.83
N LEU A 35 4.87 -21.89 -38.62
CA LEU A 35 4.78 -22.03 -40.07
C LEU A 35 4.18 -23.38 -40.44
N ALA A 36 3.49 -23.40 -41.58
CA ALA A 36 2.66 -24.51 -41.99
C ALA A 36 3.45 -25.80 -42.28
N GLN A 37 2.72 -26.92 -42.28
CA GLN A 37 3.15 -28.13 -42.98
C GLN A 37 3.32 -27.78 -44.47
N ASP A 38 4.45 -28.12 -45.06
CA ASP A 38 4.61 -28.17 -46.51
C ASP A 38 5.27 -29.51 -46.93
N GLY A 39 5.04 -29.90 -48.18
CA GLY A 39 5.16 -31.28 -48.63
C GLY A 39 6.56 -31.74 -49.04
N GLY A 40 7.00 -32.85 -48.44
CA GLY A 40 7.76 -33.91 -49.12
C GLY A 40 8.90 -33.52 -50.08
N THR A 41 10.06 -33.13 -49.53
CA THR A 41 11.35 -33.40 -50.19
C THR A 41 12.44 -33.64 -49.14
N THR A 42 12.76 -34.91 -48.87
CA THR A 42 13.95 -35.28 -48.11
C THR A 42 15.17 -35.21 -49.02
N VAL A 43 15.94 -34.14 -48.92
CA VAL A 43 17.20 -33.98 -49.66
C VAL A 43 18.26 -34.91 -49.08
N ASP A 44 18.78 -35.85 -49.87
CA ASP A 44 19.88 -36.73 -49.43
C ASP A 44 21.20 -35.92 -49.35
N PRO A 45 21.84 -35.81 -48.16
CA PRO A 45 23.11 -35.10 -48.01
C PRO A 45 24.25 -35.67 -48.87
N ARG A 46 24.20 -36.96 -49.24
CA ARG A 46 25.22 -37.57 -50.11
C ARG A 46 25.11 -37.09 -51.55
N LEU A 47 23.91 -36.90 -52.07
CA LEU A 47 23.69 -36.35 -53.41
C LEU A 47 24.15 -34.88 -53.48
N LEU A 48 23.93 -34.08 -52.43
CA LEU A 48 24.49 -32.73 -52.33
C LEU A 48 26.03 -32.73 -52.36
N VAL A 49 26.67 -33.66 -51.65
CA VAL A 49 28.14 -33.76 -51.64
C VAL A 49 28.69 -34.21 -52.99
N GLU A 50 28.02 -35.12 -53.71
CA GLU A 50 28.41 -35.47 -55.08
C GLU A 50 28.16 -34.32 -56.08
N GLN A 51 27.06 -33.57 -55.94
CA GLN A 51 26.78 -32.37 -56.74
C GLN A 51 27.91 -31.34 -56.60
N LEU A 52 28.37 -31.07 -55.37
CA LEU A 52 29.47 -30.14 -55.08
C LEU A 52 30.84 -30.60 -55.64
N VAL A 53 31.04 -31.91 -55.83
CA VAL A 53 32.22 -32.43 -56.54
C VAL A 53 32.06 -32.29 -58.05
N THR A 54 30.88 -32.55 -58.59
CA THR A 54 30.58 -32.39 -60.03
C THR A 54 30.66 -30.92 -60.48
N GLU A 55 30.28 -29.97 -59.62
CA GLU A 55 30.44 -28.52 -59.84
C GLU A 55 31.86 -28.01 -59.53
N GLY A 56 32.79 -28.89 -59.16
CA GLY A 56 34.21 -28.57 -58.96
C GLY A 56 34.56 -27.82 -57.67
N ILE A 57 33.60 -27.66 -56.75
CA ILE A 57 33.74 -26.91 -55.50
C ILE A 57 34.48 -27.73 -54.43
N LEU A 58 34.36 -29.06 -54.47
CA LEU A 58 35.09 -30.00 -53.62
C LEU A 58 35.87 -31.01 -54.48
N THR A 59 37.07 -31.40 -54.05
CA THR A 59 37.74 -32.57 -54.63
C THR A 59 37.09 -33.86 -54.12
N ARG A 60 37.15 -34.93 -54.93
CA ARG A 60 36.64 -36.26 -54.54
C ARG A 60 37.18 -36.71 -53.17
N GLU A 61 38.46 -36.48 -52.92
CA GLU A 61 39.13 -36.82 -51.66
C GLU A 61 38.77 -35.91 -50.48
N GLN A 62 38.21 -34.72 -50.72
CA GLN A 62 37.60 -33.89 -49.67
C GLN A 62 36.21 -34.40 -49.33
N ALA A 63 35.38 -34.71 -50.33
CA ALA A 63 34.08 -35.34 -50.15
C ALA A 63 34.19 -36.68 -49.42
N ASP A 64 35.11 -37.57 -49.84
CA ASP A 64 35.35 -38.86 -49.19
C ASP A 64 35.89 -38.74 -47.75
N ARG A 65 36.45 -37.59 -47.37
CA ARG A 65 36.81 -37.28 -45.98
C ARG A 65 35.62 -36.73 -45.19
N MET A 66 34.82 -35.83 -45.77
CA MET A 66 33.58 -35.35 -45.16
C MET A 66 32.60 -36.49 -44.88
N ILE A 67 32.39 -37.40 -45.85
CA ILE A 67 31.53 -38.58 -45.70
C ILE A 67 32.05 -39.50 -44.60
N ARG A 68 33.36 -39.74 -44.51
CA ARG A 68 33.96 -40.54 -43.40
C ARG A 68 33.80 -39.85 -42.04
N ASN A 69 34.06 -38.55 -41.95
CA ASN A 69 33.95 -37.81 -40.68
C ASN A 69 32.49 -37.66 -40.21
N ALA A 70 31.52 -37.60 -41.13
CA ALA A 70 30.09 -37.58 -40.81
C ALA A 70 29.50 -38.98 -40.54
N THR A 71 30.16 -40.05 -41.01
CA THR A 71 29.72 -41.43 -40.74
C THR A 71 30.26 -41.87 -39.38
N VAL A 72 29.56 -41.48 -38.31
CA VAL A 72 29.72 -42.12 -37.00
C VAL A 72 29.51 -43.63 -37.18
N PRO A 73 30.42 -44.50 -36.70
CA PRO A 73 30.19 -45.94 -36.75
C PRO A 73 29.01 -46.26 -35.84
N VAL A 74 27.85 -46.53 -36.45
CA VAL A 74 26.74 -47.18 -35.77
C VAL A 74 27.29 -48.51 -35.25
N GLN A 75 27.55 -48.57 -33.94
CA GLN A 75 27.86 -49.83 -33.27
C GLN A 75 26.74 -50.80 -33.66
N GLN A 76 27.12 -51.96 -34.20
CA GLN A 76 26.18 -52.88 -34.81
C GLN A 76 25.03 -53.12 -33.84
N ALA A 77 23.84 -52.60 -34.19
CA ALA A 77 22.63 -52.92 -33.47
C ALA A 77 22.48 -54.44 -33.59
N GLN A 78 22.80 -55.15 -32.50
CA GLN A 78 22.63 -56.59 -32.44
C GLN A 78 21.19 -56.86 -32.85
N THR A 79 21.00 -57.75 -33.82
CA THR A 79 19.68 -58.09 -34.33
C THR A 79 18.91 -58.83 -33.25
N LEU A 80 18.33 -58.06 -32.33
CA LEU A 80 17.48 -58.52 -31.26
C LEU A 80 16.42 -59.42 -31.92
N PRO A 81 16.25 -60.68 -31.45
CA PRO A 81 15.19 -61.52 -31.96
C PRO A 81 13.86 -60.78 -31.77
N PRO A 82 12.93 -60.87 -32.75
CA PRO A 82 11.73 -60.04 -32.76
C PRO A 82 10.96 -60.22 -31.46
N VAL A 83 10.87 -59.14 -30.67
CA VAL A 83 10.15 -59.14 -29.40
C VAL A 83 8.70 -59.54 -29.70
N PRO A 84 8.19 -60.64 -29.11
CA PRO A 84 6.80 -61.04 -29.34
C PRO A 84 5.86 -59.90 -28.95
N ALA A 85 4.94 -59.54 -29.82
CA ALA A 85 3.93 -58.55 -29.50
C ALA A 85 3.16 -58.99 -28.25
N GLY A 86 3.18 -58.16 -27.20
CA GLY A 86 2.55 -58.48 -25.93
C GLY A 86 1.05 -58.71 -26.12
N GLY A 87 0.58 -59.90 -25.79
CA GLY A 87 -0.78 -60.34 -26.01
C GLY A 87 -1.21 -61.38 -24.99
N VAL A 88 -2.53 -61.56 -24.88
CA VAL A 88 -3.15 -62.60 -24.06
C VAL A 88 -3.62 -63.71 -24.99
N ALA A 89 -3.15 -64.93 -24.79
CA ALA A 89 -3.63 -66.10 -25.52
C ALA A 89 -5.06 -66.46 -25.09
N ALA A 90 -5.79 -67.21 -25.93
CA ALA A 90 -7.20 -67.56 -25.67
C ALA A 90 -7.41 -68.48 -24.45
N ASP A 91 -6.33 -68.97 -23.84
CA ASP A 91 -6.31 -69.72 -22.57
C ASP A 91 -6.13 -68.82 -21.32
N GLY A 92 -5.92 -67.51 -21.51
CA GLY A 92 -5.68 -66.53 -20.45
C GLY A 92 -4.21 -66.21 -20.17
N THR A 93 -3.25 -66.85 -20.86
CA THR A 93 -1.81 -66.62 -20.63
C THR A 93 -1.35 -65.29 -21.21
N GLN A 94 -0.79 -64.41 -20.38
CA GLN A 94 -0.34 -63.07 -20.76
C GLN A 94 1.20 -62.97 -20.86
N THR A 95 1.71 -62.71 -22.06
CA THR A 95 3.17 -62.58 -22.29
C THR A 95 3.63 -61.13 -22.07
N ILE A 96 4.41 -60.90 -21.02
CA ILE A 96 5.00 -59.59 -20.70
C ILE A 96 6.45 -59.53 -21.24
N PRO A 97 6.82 -58.56 -22.10
CA PRO A 97 8.20 -58.40 -22.56
C PRO A 97 9.15 -57.99 -21.42
N TYR A 98 10.08 -58.87 -21.07
CA TYR A 98 11.13 -58.56 -20.09
C TYR A 98 12.27 -57.76 -20.76
N VAL A 99 12.38 -56.47 -20.42
CA VAL A 99 13.53 -55.64 -20.78
C VAL A 99 14.69 -55.97 -19.84
N PRO A 100 15.86 -56.43 -20.35
CA PRO A 100 16.99 -56.79 -19.51
C PRO A 100 17.53 -55.59 -18.71
N GLU A 101 17.99 -55.84 -17.48
CA GLU A 101 18.47 -54.81 -16.55
C GLU A 101 19.58 -53.92 -17.18
N VAL A 102 20.51 -54.52 -17.93
CA VAL A 102 21.58 -53.81 -18.65
C VAL A 102 21.04 -52.78 -19.66
N VAL A 103 19.92 -53.10 -20.35
CA VAL A 103 19.28 -52.19 -21.30
C VAL A 103 18.58 -51.04 -20.56
N ARG A 104 17.97 -51.32 -19.40
CA ARG A 104 17.42 -50.30 -18.50
C ARG A 104 18.50 -49.36 -17.99
N GLU A 105 19.65 -49.88 -17.55
CA GLU A 105 20.78 -49.05 -17.11
C GLU A 105 21.37 -48.19 -18.23
N GLN A 106 21.54 -48.75 -19.43
CA GLN A 106 22.01 -48.00 -20.61
C GLN A 106 21.05 -46.87 -20.99
N ILE A 107 19.74 -47.13 -21.03
CA ILE A 107 18.72 -46.09 -21.27
C ILE A 107 18.78 -45.02 -20.19
N VAL A 108 18.91 -45.39 -18.90
CA VAL A 108 19.02 -44.42 -17.79
C VAL A 108 20.30 -43.58 -17.90
N GLN A 109 21.43 -44.14 -18.35
CA GLN A 109 22.65 -43.35 -18.59
C GLN A 109 22.53 -42.43 -19.80
N GLN A 110 21.97 -42.90 -20.92
CA GLN A 110 21.77 -42.08 -22.12
C GLN A 110 20.82 -40.91 -21.82
N VAL A 111 19.65 -41.19 -21.22
CA VAL A 111 18.68 -40.16 -20.83
C VAL A 111 19.27 -39.18 -19.82
N ARG A 112 20.11 -39.60 -18.87
CA ARG A 112 20.84 -38.67 -17.99
C ARG A 112 21.82 -37.78 -18.74
N THR A 113 22.50 -38.32 -19.76
CA THR A 113 23.49 -37.57 -20.56
C THR A 113 22.81 -36.58 -21.50
N GLU A 114 21.73 -36.99 -22.17
CA GLU A 114 20.92 -36.12 -23.03
C GLU A 114 20.24 -35.03 -22.20
N LEU A 115 19.60 -35.37 -21.07
CA LEU A 115 19.00 -34.37 -20.17
C LEU A 115 20.05 -33.42 -19.56
N ALA A 116 21.26 -33.88 -19.23
CA ALA A 116 22.32 -32.99 -18.75
C ALA A 116 22.80 -32.02 -19.84
N GLY A 117 22.97 -32.50 -21.07
CA GLY A 117 23.32 -31.66 -22.22
C GLY A 117 22.22 -30.64 -22.55
N GLN A 118 20.97 -31.10 -22.65
CA GLN A 118 19.81 -30.26 -22.94
C GLN A 118 19.56 -29.24 -21.83
N ALA A 119 19.61 -29.64 -20.55
CA ALA A 119 19.50 -28.72 -19.42
C ALA A 119 20.62 -27.66 -19.40
N GLN A 120 21.84 -28.02 -19.82
CA GLN A 120 22.95 -27.07 -19.94
C GLN A 120 22.81 -26.13 -21.16
N THR A 121 22.12 -26.53 -22.22
CA THR A 121 21.79 -25.68 -23.37
C THR A 121 20.58 -24.77 -23.12
N GLU A 122 19.54 -25.28 -22.46
CA GLU A 122 18.27 -24.58 -22.19
C GLU A 122 18.29 -23.80 -20.85
N GLY A 123 19.39 -23.86 -20.10
CA GLY A 123 19.56 -23.12 -18.83
C GLY A 123 18.78 -23.69 -17.65
N TRP A 124 18.34 -24.95 -17.72
CA TRP A 124 17.60 -25.63 -16.65
C TRP A 124 18.55 -26.03 -15.51
N ALA A 125 18.92 -25.04 -14.69
CA ALA A 125 19.44 -25.16 -13.32
C ALA A 125 20.32 -26.40 -13.01
N ARG A 126 21.65 -26.22 -13.00
CA ARG A 126 22.57 -27.21 -12.42
C ARG A 126 22.11 -27.58 -10.99
N PRO A 127 22.28 -28.84 -10.54
CA PRO A 127 21.91 -29.23 -9.17
C PRO A 127 22.57 -28.32 -8.12
N GLY A 128 21.77 -27.47 -7.46
CA GLY A 128 22.21 -26.48 -6.46
C GLY A 128 22.21 -25.01 -6.92
N GLU A 129 22.09 -24.72 -8.23
CA GLU A 129 22.03 -23.36 -8.78
C GLU A 129 20.61 -22.99 -9.22
N THR A 130 19.90 -22.16 -8.44
CA THR A 130 18.57 -21.66 -8.83
C THR A 130 18.65 -20.72 -10.06
N PRO A 131 17.60 -20.58 -10.88
CA PRO A 131 17.62 -19.70 -12.06
C PRO A 131 17.98 -18.25 -11.72
N GLU A 132 18.69 -17.55 -12.61
CA GLU A 132 19.19 -16.18 -12.38
C GLU A 132 18.09 -15.22 -11.90
N TRP A 133 16.90 -15.29 -12.50
CA TRP A 133 15.75 -14.46 -12.12
C TRP A 133 15.31 -14.67 -10.66
N THR A 134 15.45 -15.88 -10.11
CA THR A 134 15.14 -16.16 -8.68
C THR A 134 16.18 -15.57 -7.74
N ARG A 135 17.43 -15.37 -8.20
CA ARG A 135 18.50 -14.71 -7.42
C ARG A 135 18.31 -13.18 -7.38
N ARG A 136 17.59 -12.64 -8.37
CA ARG A 136 17.23 -11.21 -8.48
C ARG A 136 15.92 -10.85 -7.79
N ILE A 137 15.09 -11.82 -7.40
CA ILE A 137 13.80 -11.58 -6.72
C ILE A 137 13.91 -11.94 -5.23
N SER A 138 13.47 -11.00 -4.39
CA SER A 138 13.25 -11.21 -2.96
C SER A 138 11.76 -11.07 -2.64
N LEU A 139 11.22 -12.07 -1.94
CA LEU A 139 9.88 -12.02 -1.35
C LEU A 139 10.02 -11.54 0.09
N TYR A 140 9.16 -10.64 0.53
CA TYR A 140 9.13 -10.13 1.90
C TYR A 140 7.69 -9.93 2.38
N GLY A 141 7.45 -9.86 3.69
CA GLY A 141 6.10 -9.59 4.20
C GLY A 141 6.01 -9.42 5.71
N ASP A 142 4.85 -8.91 6.16
CA ASP A 142 4.48 -8.91 7.56
C ASP A 142 3.02 -9.28 7.78
N VAL A 143 2.75 -10.00 8.87
CA VAL A 143 1.41 -10.36 9.32
C VAL A 143 1.27 -9.95 10.78
N ARG A 144 0.18 -9.24 11.09
CA ARG A 144 -0.21 -8.86 12.44
C ARG A 144 -1.66 -9.25 12.70
N VAL A 145 -1.90 -9.95 13.80
CA VAL A 145 -3.23 -10.11 14.39
C VAL A 145 -3.33 -9.17 15.60
N ARG A 146 -4.42 -8.39 15.67
CA ARG A 146 -4.65 -7.38 16.71
C ARG A 146 -5.99 -7.63 17.40
N GLY A 147 -5.99 -7.69 18.73
CA GLY A 147 -7.15 -7.32 19.53
C GLY A 147 -7.15 -5.81 19.75
N GLU A 148 -8.22 -5.12 19.39
CA GLU A 148 -8.40 -3.67 19.58
C GLU A 148 -9.61 -3.41 20.49
N GLY A 149 -9.38 -2.69 21.59
CA GLY A 149 -10.41 -2.03 22.38
C GLY A 149 -10.35 -0.52 22.19
N ARG A 150 -11.51 0.11 22.05
CA ARG A 150 -11.74 1.56 22.18
C ARG A 150 -12.73 1.75 23.32
N PHE A 151 -12.38 2.58 24.28
CA PHE A 151 -13.18 2.89 25.46
C PHE A 151 -13.42 4.40 25.49
N TYR A 152 -14.65 4.83 25.72
CA TYR A 152 -15.04 6.23 25.67
C TYR A 152 -15.45 6.72 27.06
N ASN A 153 -15.38 8.04 27.29
CA ASN A 153 -15.90 8.65 28.51
C ASN A 153 -17.39 8.97 28.34
N ASP A 154 -18.20 8.63 29.35
CA ASP A 154 -19.64 8.94 29.40
C ASP A 154 -19.91 10.47 29.30
N GLU A 155 -18.96 11.30 29.74
CA GLU A 155 -19.03 12.77 29.67
C GLU A 155 -18.71 13.37 28.27
N ASN A 156 -18.41 12.53 27.27
CA ASN A 156 -18.14 13.01 25.92
C ASN A 156 -19.38 13.62 25.25
N TYR A 157 -19.17 14.70 24.50
CA TYR A 157 -20.18 15.30 23.65
C TYR A 157 -20.59 14.33 22.52
N PRO A 158 -21.88 14.08 22.25
CA PRO A 158 -22.30 13.04 21.31
C PRO A 158 -22.25 13.48 19.84
N ASP A 159 -22.52 14.77 19.55
CA ASP A 159 -22.89 15.23 18.21
C ASP A 159 -21.68 15.69 17.37
N PHE A 160 -20.60 14.92 17.37
CA PHE A 160 -19.41 15.18 16.54
C PHE A 160 -19.66 14.82 15.06
N VAL A 161 -19.74 15.82 14.18
CA VAL A 161 -20.04 15.60 12.75
C VAL A 161 -18.93 14.81 12.03
N ASN A 162 -19.32 13.77 11.31
CA ASN A 162 -18.46 12.93 10.48
C ASN A 162 -18.32 13.52 9.07
N TRP A 163 -17.48 14.55 8.93
CA TRP A 163 -17.22 15.25 7.67
C TRP A 163 -16.75 14.32 6.55
N GLY A 164 -15.94 13.30 6.87
CA GLY A 164 -15.47 12.30 5.92
C GLY A 164 -16.61 11.47 5.31
N ALA A 165 -17.60 11.08 6.11
CA ALA A 165 -18.79 10.38 5.60
C ALA A 165 -19.66 11.27 4.70
N ILE A 166 -19.77 12.57 4.99
CA ILE A 166 -20.47 13.53 4.12
C ILE A 166 -19.75 13.70 2.78
N ASN A 167 -18.44 13.96 2.82
CA ASN A 167 -17.63 14.21 1.63
C ASN A 167 -17.42 12.96 0.74
N ALA A 168 -17.65 11.76 1.28
CA ALA A 168 -17.70 10.52 0.51
C ALA A 168 -19.06 10.26 -0.18
N GLY A 169 -20.13 10.94 0.24
CA GLY A 169 -21.48 10.82 -0.32
C GLY A 169 -21.86 11.93 -1.30
N ASP A 170 -23.17 12.10 -1.50
CA ASP A 170 -23.80 13.07 -2.41
C ASP A 170 -23.93 14.50 -1.83
N GLY A 171 -23.33 14.75 -0.66
CA GLY A 171 -23.38 16.02 0.07
C GLY A 171 -24.41 16.02 1.20
N PHE A 172 -24.43 17.10 1.99
CA PHE A 172 -25.29 17.22 3.16
C PHE A 172 -26.18 18.45 3.09
N GLN A 173 -27.50 18.25 3.25
CA GLN A 173 -28.49 19.32 3.40
C GLN A 173 -28.25 20.06 4.72
N ILE A 174 -27.69 21.28 4.69
CA ILE A 174 -27.44 22.05 5.93
C ILE A 174 -28.68 22.78 6.45
N ASN A 175 -29.66 23.06 5.60
CA ASN A 175 -30.87 23.78 5.98
C ASN A 175 -31.93 22.81 6.56
N ASP A 176 -32.26 22.98 7.84
CA ASP A 176 -33.25 22.15 8.56
C ASP A 176 -34.71 22.47 8.19
N GLY A 177 -34.97 23.65 7.63
CA GLY A 177 -36.26 24.03 7.03
C GLY A 177 -36.49 23.51 5.60
N ALA A 178 -35.50 22.84 4.99
CA ALA A 178 -35.59 22.31 3.64
C ALA A 178 -36.16 20.88 3.58
N PRO A 179 -36.95 20.52 2.53
CA PRO A 179 -37.39 19.16 2.31
C PRO A 179 -36.22 18.17 2.22
N GLY A 180 -36.30 17.07 2.97
CA GLY A 180 -35.28 16.01 2.97
C GLY A 180 -34.11 16.24 3.92
N TYR A 181 -34.15 17.26 4.80
CA TYR A 181 -33.19 17.35 5.91
C TYR A 181 -33.24 16.11 6.80
N VAL A 182 -32.06 15.68 7.21
CA VAL A 182 -31.81 14.69 8.27
C VAL A 182 -30.61 15.17 9.07
N ASN A 183 -30.46 14.72 10.32
CA ASN A 183 -29.25 15.03 11.10
C ASN A 183 -27.99 14.51 10.35
N PRO A 184 -26.85 15.20 10.45
CA PRO A 184 -25.62 14.75 9.82
C PRO A 184 -25.16 13.40 10.40
N PRO A 185 -24.37 12.61 9.66
CA PRO A 185 -23.72 11.43 10.22
C PRO A 185 -22.76 11.87 11.33
N TYR A 186 -22.88 11.25 12.51
CA TYR A 186 -21.99 11.53 13.65
C TYR A 186 -20.86 10.49 13.76
N VAL A 187 -19.75 10.90 14.35
CA VAL A 187 -18.68 10.02 14.80
C VAL A 187 -19.08 9.46 16.16
N ASN A 188 -18.92 8.14 16.36
CA ASN A 188 -19.18 7.55 17.68
C ASN A 188 -18.18 8.10 18.72
N ALA A 189 -18.72 8.80 19.73
CA ALA A 189 -17.99 9.44 20.82
C ALA A 189 -18.30 8.85 22.21
N ASN A 190 -19.25 7.91 22.35
CA ASN A 190 -19.70 7.42 23.66
C ASN A 190 -19.76 5.88 23.77
N GLU A 191 -19.90 5.13 22.66
CA GLU A 191 -20.14 3.69 22.69
C GLU A 191 -18.85 2.85 22.54
N ASP A 192 -18.59 2.03 23.55
CA ASP A 192 -17.45 1.11 23.65
C ASP A 192 -17.31 0.18 22.42
N ARG A 193 -16.10 0.00 21.86
CA ARG A 193 -15.89 -0.92 20.72
C ARG A 193 -14.72 -1.88 20.94
N ARG A 194 -15.01 -3.17 20.87
CA ARG A 194 -14.02 -4.26 20.95
C ARG A 194 -14.06 -5.07 19.66
N ARG A 195 -12.91 -5.26 19.00
CA ARG A 195 -12.81 -5.96 17.69
C ARG A 195 -11.49 -6.69 17.52
N PHE A 196 -11.49 -7.71 16.67
CA PHE A 196 -10.26 -8.29 16.13
C PHE A 196 -9.96 -7.72 14.74
N ARG A 197 -8.68 -7.50 14.44
CA ARG A 197 -8.20 -7.00 13.15
C ARG A 197 -7.02 -7.83 12.66
N VAL A 198 -6.81 -7.83 11.36
CA VAL A 198 -5.63 -8.41 10.72
C VAL A 198 -4.99 -7.38 9.79
N ARG A 199 -3.66 -7.30 9.81
CA ARG A 199 -2.86 -6.79 8.70
C ARG A 199 -2.11 -7.96 8.10
N ALA A 200 -2.15 -8.11 6.79
CA ALA A 200 -1.23 -8.96 6.05
C ALA A 200 -0.70 -8.18 4.85
N ARG A 201 0.62 -8.17 4.68
CA ARG A 201 1.31 -7.50 3.56
C ARG A 201 2.30 -8.46 2.91
N LEU A 202 2.28 -8.49 1.58
CA LEU A 202 3.14 -9.33 0.76
C LEU A 202 3.84 -8.48 -0.30
N GLY A 203 5.16 -8.44 -0.26
CA GLY A 203 6.01 -7.64 -1.13
C GLY A 203 6.93 -8.50 -2.00
N VAL A 204 7.12 -8.07 -3.24
CA VAL A 204 8.10 -8.62 -4.19
C VAL A 204 9.03 -7.49 -4.58
N ARG A 205 10.34 -7.66 -4.35
CA ARG A 205 11.37 -6.73 -4.81
C ARG A 205 12.30 -7.43 -5.80
N ALA A 206 12.44 -6.84 -6.97
CA ALA A 206 13.27 -7.35 -8.06
C ALA A 206 14.44 -6.40 -8.34
N THR A 207 15.68 -6.90 -8.27
CA THR A 207 16.88 -6.20 -8.75
C THR A 207 16.94 -6.35 -10.27
N ILE A 208 16.76 -5.25 -10.99
CA ILE A 208 16.78 -5.22 -12.46
C ILE A 208 18.24 -5.05 -12.96
N ALA A 209 19.00 -4.19 -12.28
CA ALA A 209 20.42 -3.97 -12.47
C ALA A 209 21.05 -3.51 -11.14
N ASP A 210 22.37 -3.45 -11.05
CA ASP A 210 23.09 -3.08 -9.81
C ASP A 210 22.69 -1.70 -9.24
N TRP A 211 22.13 -0.82 -10.08
CA TRP A 211 21.62 0.50 -9.72
C TRP A 211 20.10 0.67 -9.92
N ILE A 212 19.35 -0.38 -10.26
CA ILE A 212 17.90 -0.34 -10.51
C ILE A 212 17.20 -1.49 -9.78
N SER A 213 16.22 -1.17 -8.94
CA SER A 213 15.28 -2.15 -8.37
C SER A 213 13.83 -1.71 -8.55
N ALA A 214 12.92 -2.69 -8.56
CA ALA A 214 11.47 -2.49 -8.52
C ALA A 214 10.89 -3.14 -7.25
N ASP A 215 9.87 -2.52 -6.66
CA ASP A 215 9.18 -3.00 -5.46
C ASP A 215 7.66 -2.91 -5.67
N VAL A 216 6.97 -4.04 -5.49
CA VAL A 216 5.50 -4.13 -5.53
C VAL A 216 5.02 -4.79 -4.24
N ARG A 217 4.10 -4.13 -3.52
CA ARG A 217 3.53 -4.64 -2.26
C ARG A 217 2.01 -4.63 -2.35
N LEU A 218 1.40 -5.74 -1.92
CA LEU A 218 -0.04 -5.88 -1.70
C LEU A 218 -0.34 -5.88 -0.21
N ALA A 219 -1.49 -5.34 0.18
CA ALA A 219 -1.94 -5.30 1.57
C ALA A 219 -3.44 -5.56 1.74
N THR A 220 -3.82 -6.06 2.91
CA THR A 220 -5.19 -5.95 3.44
C THR A 220 -5.55 -4.49 3.76
N GLY A 221 -6.84 -4.17 3.83
CA GLY A 221 -7.34 -2.88 4.32
C GLY A 221 -8.87 -2.90 4.38
N ALA A 222 -9.43 -2.35 5.46
CA ALA A 222 -10.89 -2.32 5.69
C ALA A 222 -11.64 -1.36 4.75
N ASP A 223 -10.88 -0.47 4.11
CA ASP A 223 -11.26 0.62 3.21
C ASP A 223 -10.03 0.93 2.33
N ASN A 224 -10.13 1.92 1.45
CA ASN A 224 -9.06 2.37 0.55
C ASN A 224 -8.25 3.57 1.10
N GLY A 225 -8.33 3.85 2.41
CA GLY A 225 -7.65 4.97 3.04
C GLY A 225 -6.11 4.82 3.05
N PRO A 226 -5.35 5.94 2.95
CA PRO A 226 -3.90 5.92 2.79
C PRO A 226 -3.13 5.59 4.09
N VAL A 227 -3.78 5.61 5.26
CA VAL A 227 -3.15 5.51 6.59
C VAL A 227 -3.35 4.19 7.33
N SER A 228 -4.07 3.19 6.77
CA SER A 228 -4.26 1.93 7.52
C SER A 228 -4.44 0.68 6.66
N THR A 229 -3.54 -0.29 6.82
CA THR A 229 -3.63 -1.60 6.15
C THR A 229 -4.30 -2.69 7.02
N ASN A 230 -5.17 -2.28 7.95
CA ASN A 230 -5.78 -3.12 8.97
C ASN A 230 -7.25 -3.47 8.66
N GLN A 231 -7.51 -4.67 8.13
CA GLN A 231 -8.84 -5.23 7.96
C GLN A 231 -9.51 -5.52 9.32
N THR A 232 -10.79 -5.19 9.48
CA THR A 232 -11.58 -5.66 10.65
C THR A 232 -12.15 -7.05 10.36
N LEU A 233 -11.93 -8.00 11.28
CA LEU A 233 -12.48 -9.36 11.12
C LEU A 233 -13.99 -9.35 11.36
N GLY A 234 -14.72 -10.08 10.51
CA GLY A 234 -16.19 -10.15 10.53
C GLY A 234 -16.92 -8.89 10.05
N GLN A 235 -16.22 -7.87 9.55
CA GLN A 235 -16.80 -6.62 9.03
C GLN A 235 -17.88 -6.89 7.97
N ASP A 236 -17.56 -7.77 7.01
CA ASP A 236 -18.40 -8.14 5.88
C ASP A 236 -19.13 -9.47 6.15
N GLY A 237 -19.38 -9.78 7.43
CA GLY A 237 -19.89 -11.07 7.90
C GLY A 237 -18.94 -12.22 7.56
N THR A 238 -19.41 -13.17 6.75
CA THR A 238 -18.59 -14.27 6.17
C THR A 238 -18.11 -13.96 4.75
N GLY A 239 -18.09 -12.69 4.35
CA GLY A 239 -17.56 -12.22 3.06
C GLY A 239 -16.04 -12.40 2.92
N LYS A 240 -15.53 -12.07 1.74
CA LYS A 240 -14.09 -12.00 1.47
C LYS A 240 -13.61 -10.57 1.61
N TYR A 241 -12.46 -10.39 2.24
CA TYR A 241 -11.82 -9.08 2.41
C TYR A 241 -11.12 -8.60 1.13
N HIS A 242 -10.91 -7.29 1.04
CA HIS A 242 -10.21 -6.65 -0.07
C HIS A 242 -8.68 -6.76 0.05
N LEU A 243 -8.01 -6.64 -1.09
CA LEU A 243 -6.56 -6.50 -1.20
C LEU A 243 -6.25 -5.28 -2.08
N TRP A 244 -5.29 -4.47 -1.64
CA TRP A 244 -4.95 -3.18 -2.22
C TRP A 244 -3.49 -3.16 -2.71
N VAL A 245 -3.21 -2.35 -3.74
CA VAL A 245 -1.82 -2.06 -4.15
C VAL A 245 -1.25 -1.01 -3.20
N ASP A 246 -0.42 -1.49 -2.29
CA ASP A 246 0.18 -0.71 -1.20
C ASP A 246 1.44 0.01 -1.70
N ARG A 247 2.26 -0.68 -2.52
CA ARG A 247 3.43 -0.11 -3.22
C ARG A 247 3.52 -0.61 -4.66
N ALA A 248 4.04 0.26 -5.53
CA ALA A 248 4.41 -0.03 -6.91
C ALA A 248 5.43 1.03 -7.35
N SER A 249 6.71 0.75 -7.16
CA SER A 249 7.79 1.74 -7.33
C SER A 249 9.04 1.21 -8.02
N LEU A 250 9.75 2.12 -8.68
CA LEU A 250 11.14 1.94 -9.09
C LEU A 250 12.06 2.72 -8.15
N ARG A 251 13.22 2.14 -7.84
CA ARG A 251 14.29 2.77 -7.07
C ARG A 251 15.59 2.71 -7.83
N LEU A 252 16.18 3.88 -8.08
CA LEU A 252 17.46 4.07 -8.75
C LEU A 252 18.53 4.46 -7.71
N THR A 253 19.72 3.89 -7.81
CA THR A 253 20.88 4.25 -6.97
C THR A 253 22.09 4.57 -7.85
N PRO A 254 22.08 5.70 -8.58
CA PRO A 254 23.03 5.99 -9.66
C PRO A 254 24.47 6.18 -9.18
N VAL A 255 24.66 6.57 -7.92
CA VAL A 255 25.96 6.62 -7.23
C VAL A 255 25.76 6.22 -5.76
N ALA A 256 26.83 5.76 -5.10
CA ALA A 256 26.79 5.41 -3.69
C ALA A 256 26.30 6.58 -2.83
N GLY A 257 25.37 6.30 -1.91
CA GLY A 257 24.78 7.31 -1.01
C GLY A 257 23.62 8.13 -1.60
N VAL A 258 23.32 8.01 -2.91
CA VAL A 258 22.19 8.68 -3.57
C VAL A 258 21.14 7.67 -4.02
N GLN A 259 19.87 7.98 -3.76
CA GLN A 259 18.70 7.19 -4.10
C GLN A 259 17.65 8.09 -4.77
N ILE A 260 16.99 7.59 -5.82
CA ILE A 260 15.82 8.22 -6.44
C ILE A 260 14.68 7.20 -6.42
N ASP A 261 13.56 7.54 -5.81
CA ASP A 261 12.34 6.75 -5.76
C ASP A 261 11.28 7.34 -6.72
N LEU A 262 10.58 6.47 -7.44
CA LEU A 262 9.60 6.80 -8.48
C LEU A 262 8.36 5.89 -8.36
N GLY A 263 7.16 6.45 -8.53
CA GLY A 263 5.90 5.69 -8.43
C GLY A 263 5.31 5.76 -7.02
N ARG A 264 4.79 4.64 -6.50
CA ARG A 264 4.20 4.55 -5.14
C ARG A 264 5.14 3.82 -4.17
N PHE A 265 5.78 4.55 -3.27
CA PHE A 265 6.83 4.06 -2.38
C PHE A 265 6.62 4.44 -0.90
N ALA A 266 7.47 3.91 -0.02
CA ALA A 266 7.48 4.25 1.41
C ALA A 266 7.71 5.76 1.64
N ASN A 267 7.29 6.27 2.81
CA ASN A 267 7.78 7.55 3.32
C ASN A 267 9.32 7.68 3.14
N PRO A 268 9.82 8.64 2.33
CA PRO A 268 11.25 8.80 2.10
C PRO A 268 11.91 9.69 3.17
N PHE A 269 11.11 10.38 4.01
CA PHE A 269 11.58 11.30 5.03
C PHE A 269 11.74 10.61 6.39
N TRP A 270 12.70 11.05 7.20
CA TRP A 270 12.80 10.60 8.58
C TRP A 270 11.87 11.43 9.47
N THR A 271 10.61 11.03 9.53
CA THR A 271 9.55 11.64 10.34
C THR A 271 9.04 10.66 11.42
N SER A 272 7.89 10.98 12.00
CA SER A 272 7.19 10.18 13.00
C SER A 272 5.68 10.24 12.78
N ASP A 273 4.98 9.45 13.58
CA ASP A 273 3.54 9.43 13.81
C ASP A 273 2.93 10.76 14.31
N LEU A 274 3.74 11.78 14.61
CA LEU A 274 3.25 13.16 14.78
C LEU A 274 2.90 13.83 13.44
N VAL A 275 3.53 13.42 12.34
CA VAL A 275 3.45 14.07 11.03
C VAL A 275 2.83 13.16 9.97
N PHE A 276 3.24 11.88 9.91
CA PHE A 276 2.75 10.90 8.94
C PHE A 276 2.50 9.54 9.60
N ASP A 277 1.39 8.88 9.28
CA ASP A 277 1.16 7.48 9.68
C ASP A 277 2.28 6.56 9.12
N ASN A 278 2.61 5.50 9.84
CA ASN A 278 3.64 4.52 9.48
C ASN A 278 3.21 3.57 8.35
N ASP A 279 1.90 3.45 8.08
CA ASP A 279 1.36 2.75 6.91
C ASP A 279 1.20 3.68 5.68
N LEU A 280 1.48 4.99 5.79
CA LEU A 280 1.42 5.94 4.67
C LEU A 280 2.49 5.64 3.60
N ASN A 281 2.07 5.74 2.33
CA ASN A 281 2.94 5.66 1.16
C ASN A 281 2.74 6.90 0.28
N PHE A 282 3.78 7.27 -0.44
CA PHE A 282 3.86 8.48 -1.25
C PHE A 282 3.84 8.10 -2.73
N ASP A 283 2.97 8.74 -3.51
CA ASP A 283 2.98 8.70 -4.97
C ASP A 283 3.80 9.88 -5.50
N GLY A 284 4.69 9.67 -6.47
CA GLY A 284 5.42 10.77 -7.14
C GLY A 284 6.90 10.49 -7.37
N VAL A 285 7.76 11.43 -6.96
CA VAL A 285 9.22 11.34 -7.05
C VAL A 285 9.90 11.90 -5.81
N ALA A 286 10.92 11.17 -5.32
CA ALA A 286 11.82 11.64 -4.27
C ALA A 286 13.28 11.38 -4.63
N ILE A 287 14.17 12.29 -4.26
CA ILE A 287 15.62 12.09 -4.25
C ILE A 287 16.12 12.18 -2.81
N SER A 288 16.90 11.19 -2.38
CA SER A 288 17.56 11.14 -1.07
C SER A 288 19.07 11.01 -1.24
N GLY A 289 19.82 11.71 -0.38
CA GLY A 289 21.27 11.67 -0.33
C GLY A 289 21.77 11.47 1.10
N SER A 290 22.87 10.75 1.26
CA SER A 290 23.58 10.60 2.54
C SER A 290 25.08 10.46 2.33
N GLY A 291 25.88 10.97 3.28
CA GLY A 291 27.34 10.92 3.21
C GLY A 291 28.00 11.11 4.56
N ARG A 292 29.15 10.43 4.76
CA ARG A 292 29.99 10.61 5.94
C ARG A 292 30.87 11.84 5.76
N ILE A 293 30.89 12.72 6.75
CA ILE A 293 31.79 13.89 6.82
C ILE A 293 33.01 13.56 7.71
N SER A 294 32.82 12.68 8.68
CA SER A 294 33.88 12.04 9.46
C SER A 294 33.44 10.65 9.93
N ASP A 295 34.29 9.96 10.70
CA ASP A 295 33.91 8.70 11.33
C ASP A 295 32.72 8.88 12.30
N GLN A 296 32.62 10.04 12.94
CA GLN A 296 31.56 10.35 13.92
C GLN A 296 30.34 11.04 13.29
N LEU A 297 30.49 11.83 12.22
CA LEU A 297 29.43 12.66 11.65
C LEU A 297 29.02 12.21 10.24
N SER A 298 27.73 11.98 10.04
CA SER A 298 27.12 11.78 8.72
C SER A 298 26.00 12.80 8.50
N LEU A 299 25.84 13.27 7.27
CA LEU A 299 24.72 14.11 6.83
C LEU A 299 23.78 13.31 5.96
N PHE A 300 22.50 13.67 5.97
CA PHE A 300 21.49 13.16 5.05
C PHE A 300 20.49 14.25 4.67
N GLY A 301 19.82 14.07 3.54
CA GLY A 301 18.72 14.93 3.12
C GLY A 301 17.88 14.29 2.04
N THR A 302 16.62 14.71 1.94
CA THR A 302 15.62 14.19 1.03
C THR A 302 14.80 15.34 0.48
N ALA A 303 14.48 15.34 -0.81
CA ALA A 303 13.54 16.27 -1.42
C ALA A 303 12.62 15.52 -2.40
N GLY A 304 11.39 15.98 -2.57
CA GLY A 304 10.44 15.35 -3.47
C GLY A 304 9.21 16.18 -3.79
N ALA A 305 8.49 15.73 -4.81
CA ALA A 305 7.22 16.27 -5.27
C ALA A 305 6.23 15.12 -5.46
N PHE A 306 5.06 15.25 -4.84
CA PHE A 306 4.10 14.17 -4.68
C PHE A 306 2.69 14.64 -5.01
N PRO A 307 2.02 14.14 -6.07
CA PRO A 307 0.58 14.34 -6.22
C PRO A 307 -0.15 13.70 -5.04
N VAL A 308 -0.91 14.50 -4.31
CA VAL A 308 -1.74 14.13 -3.15
C VAL A 308 -3.18 13.86 -3.59
N PHE A 309 -3.63 14.56 -4.64
CA PHE A 309 -4.90 14.32 -5.32
C PHE A 309 -4.84 14.82 -6.76
N ASN A 310 -5.53 14.14 -7.67
CA ASN A 310 -5.68 14.51 -9.08
C ASN A 310 -7.18 14.50 -9.42
N THR A 311 -7.68 15.56 -10.03
CA THR A 311 -9.08 15.66 -10.44
C THR A 311 -9.35 14.89 -11.72
N SER A 312 -10.53 14.26 -11.82
CA SER A 312 -10.98 13.67 -13.08
C SER A 312 -11.18 14.75 -14.15
N MET A 313 -10.67 14.53 -15.36
CA MET A 313 -10.83 15.44 -16.51
C MET A 313 -12.30 15.72 -16.91
N ASN A 314 -13.27 14.96 -16.38
CA ASN A 314 -14.70 15.15 -16.61
C ASN A 314 -15.43 15.68 -15.35
N PHE A 315 -14.74 16.30 -14.39
CA PHE A 315 -15.38 16.87 -13.20
C PHE A 315 -16.38 17.98 -13.59
N GLY A 316 -17.62 17.90 -13.09
CA GLY A 316 -18.72 18.81 -13.44
C GLY A 316 -19.59 18.39 -14.64
N SER A 317 -19.25 17.30 -15.35
CA SER A 317 -19.87 16.93 -16.65
C SER A 317 -21.33 16.43 -16.62
N ARG A 318 -22.11 16.73 -15.56
CA ARG A 318 -23.57 16.53 -15.55
C ARG A 318 -24.27 17.79 -16.07
N ASP A 319 -24.13 18.91 -15.36
CA ASP A 319 -24.91 20.13 -15.64
C ASP A 319 -24.07 21.39 -15.87
N ALA A 320 -22.84 21.45 -15.33
CA ALA A 320 -21.99 22.65 -15.41
C ALA A 320 -21.00 22.63 -16.59
N GLY A 321 -20.76 21.46 -17.19
CA GLY A 321 -19.64 21.23 -18.10
C GLY A 321 -18.34 20.85 -17.35
N PRO A 322 -17.24 20.58 -18.07
CA PRO A 322 -15.97 20.23 -17.44
C PRO A 322 -15.32 21.47 -16.80
N PHE A 323 -15.01 21.39 -15.50
CA PHE A 323 -14.18 22.36 -14.80
C PHE A 323 -12.68 22.15 -15.06
N GLU A 324 -11.84 23.14 -14.77
CA GLU A 324 -10.39 23.03 -14.93
C GLU A 324 -9.79 22.04 -13.92
N SER A 325 -8.95 21.12 -14.41
CA SER A 325 -8.34 20.08 -13.58
C SER A 325 -7.33 20.68 -12.62
N THR A 326 -7.63 20.66 -11.32
CA THR A 326 -6.79 21.22 -10.26
C THR A 326 -6.18 20.10 -9.41
N ASP A 327 -4.90 19.81 -9.63
CA ASP A 327 -4.13 18.87 -8.82
C ASP A 327 -3.77 19.46 -7.45
N LYS A 328 -3.63 18.59 -6.45
CA LYS A 328 -3.12 18.94 -5.12
C LYS A 328 -1.75 18.28 -4.95
N TYR A 329 -0.73 19.06 -4.63
CA TYR A 329 0.66 18.58 -4.53
C TYR A 329 1.25 18.80 -3.14
N LEU A 330 2.11 17.89 -2.71
CA LEU A 330 3.06 18.12 -1.63
C LEU A 330 4.45 18.34 -2.24
N PHE A 331 5.05 19.48 -1.93
CA PHE A 331 6.46 19.77 -2.16
C PHE A 331 7.19 19.73 -0.83
N ALA A 332 8.19 18.87 -0.69
CA ALA A 332 8.81 18.61 0.60
C ALA A 332 10.33 18.48 0.52
N ALA A 333 11.02 18.97 1.56
CA ALA A 333 12.45 18.87 1.73
C ALA A 333 12.80 18.63 3.21
N GLN A 334 13.76 17.75 3.48
CA GLN A 334 14.32 17.49 4.81
C GLN A 334 15.84 17.45 4.73
N ALA A 335 16.50 18.00 5.75
CA ALA A 335 17.94 17.87 5.95
C ALA A 335 18.22 17.47 7.40
N GLY A 336 19.27 16.69 7.62
CA GLY A 336 19.62 16.20 8.94
C GLY A 336 21.03 15.65 9.05
N LEU A 337 21.38 15.31 10.29
CA LEU A 337 22.68 14.73 10.66
C LEU A 337 22.50 13.54 11.60
N GLU A 338 23.44 12.61 11.54
CA GLU A 338 23.61 11.54 12.51
C GLU A 338 25.03 11.64 13.10
N PHE A 339 25.12 11.71 14.43
CA PHE A 339 26.35 11.93 15.17
C PHE A 339 26.58 10.78 16.17
N ARG A 340 27.76 10.16 16.08
CA ARG A 340 28.21 9.04 16.92
C ARG A 340 29.48 9.45 17.67
N PRO A 341 29.38 10.16 18.82
CA PRO A 341 30.54 10.57 19.60
C PRO A 341 31.28 9.38 20.23
N ALA A 342 30.58 8.28 20.47
CA ALA A 342 31.12 7.00 20.96
C ALA A 342 30.39 5.84 20.28
N GLU A 343 30.91 4.62 20.39
CA GLU A 343 30.30 3.42 19.77
C GLU A 343 28.89 3.13 20.33
N ASN A 344 28.67 3.46 21.61
CA ASN A 344 27.42 3.25 22.34
C ASN A 344 26.54 4.51 22.48
N ILE A 345 26.86 5.62 21.80
CA ILE A 345 26.06 6.85 21.82
C ILE A 345 25.79 7.29 20.39
N ARG A 346 24.52 7.49 20.06
CA ARG A 346 24.09 7.88 18.71
C ARG A 346 22.96 8.91 18.78
N ALA A 347 23.23 10.11 18.28
CA ALA A 347 22.23 11.16 18.12
C ALA A 347 21.84 11.31 16.64
N ARG A 348 20.58 11.62 16.34
CA ARG A 348 20.11 12.02 15.01
C ARG A 348 19.16 13.20 15.12
N LEU A 349 19.34 14.18 14.23
CA LEU A 349 18.58 15.42 14.19
C LEU A 349 18.17 15.69 12.74
N ALA A 350 16.93 16.14 12.52
CA ALA A 350 16.46 16.61 11.22
C ALA A 350 15.55 17.83 11.37
N GLY A 351 15.62 18.72 10.39
CA GLY A 351 14.60 19.74 10.11
C GLY A 351 13.98 19.47 8.74
N GLY A 352 12.67 19.60 8.62
CA GLY A 352 11.94 19.37 7.37
C GLY A 352 10.83 20.39 7.12
N TYR A 353 10.58 20.68 5.86
CA TYR A 353 9.59 21.63 5.37
C TYR A 353 8.68 20.94 4.36
N PHE A 354 7.37 21.06 4.54
CA PHE A 354 6.34 20.33 3.79
C PHE A 354 5.24 21.32 3.37
N TYR A 355 5.28 21.79 2.14
CA TYR A 355 4.30 22.73 1.56
C TYR A 355 3.24 21.97 0.76
N TYR A 356 1.98 22.12 1.13
CA TYR A 356 0.84 21.55 0.42
C TYR A 356 0.13 22.60 -0.42
N ASP A 357 0.13 22.38 -1.74
CA ASP A 357 -0.57 23.19 -2.72
C ASP A 357 -1.98 22.63 -3.01
N GLY A 358 -2.97 23.49 -3.17
CA GLY A 358 -4.35 23.10 -3.54
C GLY A 358 -5.17 22.36 -2.47
N VAL A 359 -4.67 22.16 -1.25
CA VAL A 359 -5.37 21.39 -0.19
C VAL A 359 -6.42 22.16 0.60
N GLN A 360 -6.36 23.50 0.61
CA GLN A 360 -7.36 24.33 1.28
C GLN A 360 -8.70 24.26 0.52
N GLY A 361 -9.82 24.17 1.26
CA GLY A 361 -11.16 24.31 0.71
C GLY A 361 -11.38 25.70 0.12
N GLN A 362 -12.01 25.78 -1.05
CA GLN A 362 -12.31 27.06 -1.71
C GLN A 362 -13.81 27.27 -1.79
N PHE A 363 -14.26 28.49 -1.50
CA PHE A 363 -15.68 28.84 -1.60
C PHE A 363 -16.07 29.10 -3.07
N SER A 364 -17.17 28.51 -3.50
CA SER A 364 -17.54 28.41 -4.92
C SER A 364 -18.03 29.74 -5.52
N SER A 365 -18.05 29.79 -6.85
CA SER A 365 -18.90 30.74 -7.58
C SER A 365 -20.37 30.52 -7.19
N PRO A 366 -21.24 31.56 -7.24
CA PRO A 366 -22.67 31.39 -6.97
C PRO A 366 -23.32 30.40 -7.94
N GLY A 367 -23.82 29.28 -7.40
CA GLY A 367 -24.57 28.27 -8.13
C GLY A 367 -26.04 28.23 -7.73
N ARG A 368 -26.86 27.38 -8.37
CA ARG A 368 -28.29 27.22 -8.03
C ARG A 368 -28.49 26.11 -7.00
N TRP A 369 -29.59 26.18 -6.24
CA TRP A 369 -29.99 25.18 -5.24
C TRP A 369 -30.17 23.75 -5.79
N ASP A 370 -30.48 23.60 -7.08
CA ASP A 370 -30.71 22.35 -7.81
C ASP A 370 -29.49 21.90 -8.64
N GLN A 371 -28.31 22.45 -8.36
CA GLN A 371 -27.09 22.19 -9.12
C GLN A 371 -26.29 21.01 -8.51
N ASP A 372 -26.12 19.92 -9.28
CA ASP A 372 -25.41 18.71 -8.86
C ASP A 372 -23.95 18.97 -8.45
N VAL A 373 -23.22 19.84 -9.18
CA VAL A 373 -21.77 20.09 -9.00
C VAL A 373 -21.42 21.57 -9.11
N PHE A 374 -20.62 22.06 -8.17
CA PHE A 374 -20.09 23.43 -8.10
C PHE A 374 -18.59 23.46 -8.45
N ASP A 375 -18.09 24.64 -8.82
CA ASP A 375 -16.74 24.86 -9.37
C ASP A 375 -15.60 24.66 -8.36
N THR A 376 -15.87 24.48 -7.08
CA THR A 376 -14.87 24.17 -6.04
C THR A 376 -15.11 22.86 -5.29
N ASP A 377 -16.09 22.04 -5.69
CA ASP A 377 -16.44 20.79 -5.00
C ASP A 377 -15.25 19.80 -4.92
N TYR A 378 -14.33 19.84 -5.89
CA TYR A 378 -13.10 19.03 -5.87
C TYR A 378 -12.10 19.45 -4.78
N THR A 379 -12.26 20.62 -4.17
CA THR A 379 -11.37 21.10 -3.10
C THR A 379 -11.61 20.36 -1.78
N ARG A 380 -12.76 19.66 -1.62
CA ARG A 380 -12.98 18.70 -0.53
C ARG A 380 -11.85 17.67 -0.44
N PRO A 381 -11.46 17.18 0.75
CA PRO A 381 -10.41 16.16 0.85
C PRO A 381 -10.89 14.82 0.27
N SER A 382 -9.96 14.05 -0.30
CA SER A 382 -10.21 12.71 -0.85
C SER A 382 -10.31 11.63 0.24
N PHE A 383 -9.71 11.89 1.40
CA PHE A 383 -9.77 11.07 2.60
C PHE A 383 -9.63 12.00 3.81
N GLN A 384 -10.30 11.67 4.92
CA GLN A 384 -10.29 12.43 6.17
C GLN A 384 -10.29 11.47 7.37
N GLN A 385 -9.85 11.97 8.51
CA GLN A 385 -10.01 11.32 9.80
C GLN A 385 -10.83 12.24 10.71
N PHE A 386 -10.22 12.86 11.72
CA PHE A 386 -10.86 13.77 12.66
C PHE A 386 -9.89 14.91 13.04
N GLY A 387 -10.43 16.05 13.46
CA GLY A 387 -9.68 17.12 14.13
C GLY A 387 -9.34 18.36 13.30
N ASN A 388 -9.10 18.27 11.98
CA ASN A 388 -8.86 19.48 11.15
C ASN A 388 -10.07 20.43 11.18
N THR A 389 -9.82 21.74 11.02
CA THR A 389 -10.90 22.73 10.98
C THR A 389 -11.54 22.76 9.59
N MET A 390 -12.87 22.64 9.56
CA MET A 390 -13.67 22.56 8.33
C MET A 390 -14.40 23.87 8.02
N THR A 391 -14.63 24.13 6.73
CA THR A 391 -15.45 25.22 6.18
C THR A 391 -16.41 24.66 5.12
N VAL A 392 -17.52 25.36 4.84
CA VAL A 392 -18.38 25.10 3.67
C VAL A 392 -17.64 25.39 2.36
N LEU A 393 -18.04 24.69 1.28
CA LEU A 393 -17.51 24.91 -0.06
C LEU A 393 -18.47 25.63 -1.01
N ARG A 394 -19.79 25.41 -0.92
CA ARG A 394 -20.75 25.85 -1.93
C ARG A 394 -21.41 27.18 -1.59
N ASN A 395 -21.52 28.04 -2.59
CA ASN A 395 -22.19 29.33 -2.58
C ASN A 395 -23.56 29.19 -3.24
N ILE A 396 -24.56 28.79 -2.44
CA ILE A 396 -25.84 28.29 -2.95
C ILE A 396 -26.86 29.43 -3.04
N THR A 397 -27.32 29.72 -4.25
CA THR A 397 -28.39 30.71 -4.50
C THR A 397 -29.73 30.07 -4.22
N ALA A 398 -30.43 30.59 -3.20
CA ALA A 398 -31.69 30.05 -2.71
C ALA A 398 -32.80 29.98 -3.78
N ASP A 399 -33.68 28.99 -3.67
CA ASP A 399 -34.85 28.83 -4.54
C ASP A 399 -35.88 29.95 -4.33
N PRO A 400 -36.19 30.77 -5.35
CA PRO A 400 -37.27 31.77 -5.25
C PRO A 400 -38.68 31.16 -5.29
N SER A 401 -38.83 29.84 -5.50
CA SER A 401 -40.15 29.18 -5.60
C SER A 401 -40.74 28.72 -4.26
N VAL A 402 -39.91 28.59 -3.21
CA VAL A 402 -40.31 28.16 -1.85
C VAL A 402 -40.31 29.31 -0.84
N ALA A 403 -40.77 29.03 0.38
CA ALA A 403 -40.70 29.98 1.49
C ALA A 403 -39.23 30.28 1.88
N PRO A 404 -38.92 31.52 2.32
CA PRO A 404 -37.62 31.82 2.91
C PRO A 404 -37.30 30.87 4.07
N GLY A 405 -36.12 30.26 4.03
CA GLY A 405 -35.74 29.18 4.97
C GLY A 405 -36.12 27.77 4.54
N SER A 406 -36.76 27.55 3.38
CA SER A 406 -37.05 26.20 2.84
C SER A 406 -36.31 25.84 1.55
N SER A 407 -35.38 26.69 1.10
CA SER A 407 -34.50 26.36 -0.04
C SER A 407 -33.56 25.20 0.31
N PRO A 408 -33.35 24.23 -0.59
CA PRO A 408 -32.26 23.28 -0.45
C PRO A 408 -30.89 23.97 -0.45
N GLU A 409 -30.02 23.52 0.46
CA GLU A 409 -28.63 23.97 0.64
C GLU A 409 -27.74 22.73 0.86
N VAL A 410 -27.50 21.96 -0.21
CA VAL A 410 -26.67 20.74 -0.15
C VAL A 410 -25.19 21.10 -0.25
N GLN A 411 -24.45 20.94 0.85
CA GLN A 411 -23.04 21.32 1.02
C GLN A 411 -22.05 20.16 0.91
N TYR A 412 -20.81 20.53 0.56
CA TYR A 412 -19.58 19.78 0.85
C TYR A 412 -18.66 20.65 1.71
N PHE A 413 -17.67 20.02 2.33
CA PHE A 413 -16.81 20.66 3.33
C PHE A 413 -15.33 20.52 2.99
N GLY A 414 -14.55 21.59 3.16
CA GLY A 414 -13.11 21.62 2.90
C GLY A 414 -12.31 22.00 4.14
N LEU A 415 -10.98 21.81 4.07
CA LEU A 415 -10.07 22.26 5.12
C LEU A 415 -10.01 23.79 5.11
N ALA A 416 -10.32 24.43 6.24
CA ALA A 416 -10.25 25.89 6.36
C ALA A 416 -8.81 26.42 6.31
N SER A 417 -7.85 25.60 6.75
CA SER A 417 -6.43 25.92 6.84
C SER A 417 -5.66 25.63 5.54
N LYS A 418 -4.64 26.45 5.23
CA LYS A 418 -3.51 26.04 4.37
C LYS A 418 -2.52 25.23 5.19
N PHE A 419 -1.67 24.42 4.55
CA PHE A 419 -0.70 23.57 5.24
C PHE A 419 0.73 23.77 4.71
N GLU A 420 1.55 24.43 5.52
CA GLU A 420 2.97 24.67 5.28
C GLU A 420 3.74 24.25 6.53
N MET A 421 4.07 22.97 6.64
CA MET A 421 4.54 22.38 7.90
C MET A 421 6.06 22.50 8.04
N LEU A 422 6.52 23.27 9.02
CA LEU A 422 7.89 23.24 9.51
C LEU A 422 8.00 22.19 10.63
N THR A 423 8.95 21.26 10.49
CA THR A 423 9.14 20.11 11.38
C THR A 423 10.56 20.08 11.94
N ALA A 424 10.70 19.59 13.17
CA ALA A 424 11.97 19.23 13.77
C ALA A 424 11.85 17.87 14.48
N ARG A 425 12.80 16.97 14.26
CA ARG A 425 12.84 15.64 14.89
C ARG A 425 14.24 15.36 15.43
N ALA A 426 14.30 14.92 16.68
CA ALA A 426 15.52 14.54 17.38
C ALA A 426 15.38 13.15 18.01
N ALA A 427 16.44 12.36 17.97
CA ALA A 427 16.52 11.10 18.69
C ALA A 427 17.93 10.91 19.27
N LEU A 428 18.00 10.43 20.50
CA LEU A 428 19.24 10.07 21.21
C LEU A 428 19.13 8.62 21.68
N GLU A 429 20.04 7.79 21.19
CA GLU A 429 20.22 6.38 21.54
C GLU A 429 21.48 6.21 22.40
N TYR A 430 21.37 5.42 23.46
CA TYR A 430 22.46 5.06 24.37
C TYR A 430 22.41 3.57 24.72
N ASP A 431 23.46 2.82 24.34
CA ASP A 431 23.61 1.41 24.69
C ASP A 431 24.29 1.28 26.07
N ILE A 432 23.51 0.81 27.05
CA ILE A 432 24.00 0.49 28.41
C ILE A 432 24.65 -0.91 28.40
N SER A 433 24.09 -1.83 27.62
CA SER A 433 24.59 -3.19 27.41
C SER A 433 23.94 -3.83 26.19
N GLU A 434 24.45 -4.98 25.73
CA GLU A 434 23.90 -5.81 24.63
C GLU A 434 22.39 -6.12 24.73
N ARG A 435 21.77 -5.95 25.91
CA ARG A 435 20.34 -6.24 26.16
C ARG A 435 19.54 -5.06 26.67
N VAL A 436 20.16 -3.89 26.82
CA VAL A 436 19.54 -2.69 27.37
C VAL A 436 20.08 -1.46 26.64
N GLY A 437 19.35 -1.05 25.60
CA GLY A 437 19.44 0.28 25.03
C GLY A 437 18.42 1.22 25.67
N VAL A 438 18.68 2.52 25.62
CA VAL A 438 17.73 3.60 25.93
C VAL A 438 17.65 4.53 24.73
N ARG A 439 16.43 4.83 24.28
CA ARG A 439 16.16 5.81 23.23
C ARG A 439 15.20 6.89 23.71
N LEU A 440 15.64 8.14 23.64
CA LEU A 440 14.79 9.32 23.81
C LEU A 440 14.52 9.93 22.44
N GLU A 441 13.25 10.13 22.09
CA GLU A 441 12.78 10.77 20.87
C GLU A 441 11.97 12.02 21.20
N GLY A 442 12.12 13.06 20.39
CA GLY A 442 11.33 14.28 20.44
C GLY A 442 10.99 14.75 19.03
N ASP A 443 9.74 15.13 18.82
CA ASP A 443 9.21 15.66 17.56
C ASP A 443 8.47 16.98 17.82
N TYR A 444 8.57 17.90 16.88
CA TYR A 444 7.83 19.16 16.84
C TYR A 444 7.39 19.47 15.42
N VAL A 445 6.18 19.99 15.25
CA VAL A 445 5.63 20.48 13.99
C VAL A 445 4.87 21.79 14.21
N ARG A 446 4.98 22.70 13.24
CA ARG A 446 4.19 23.92 13.15
C ARG A 446 3.74 24.17 11.72
N ASN A 447 2.45 24.40 11.54
CA ASN A 447 1.88 24.89 10.30
C ASN A 447 2.05 26.41 10.19
N LEU A 448 2.87 26.87 9.25
CA LEU A 448 3.11 28.28 8.95
C LEU A 448 1.99 28.91 8.11
N GLY A 449 1.18 28.08 7.42
CA GLY A 449 0.03 28.50 6.62
C GLY A 449 -1.27 28.72 7.42
N PHE A 450 -1.23 28.55 8.75
CA PHE A 450 -2.37 28.76 9.62
C PHE A 450 -2.54 30.25 9.99
N ASP A 451 -3.69 30.83 9.63
CA ASP A 451 -4.09 32.17 10.03
C ASP A 451 -5.41 32.11 10.82
N ARG A 452 -5.33 32.30 12.15
CA ARG A 452 -6.52 32.29 13.03
C ARG A 452 -7.54 33.35 12.62
N ALA A 453 -7.11 34.52 12.15
CA ALA A 453 -8.02 35.62 11.80
C ALA A 453 -8.79 35.35 10.50
N ALA A 454 -8.17 34.63 9.54
CA ALA A 454 -8.84 34.17 8.34
C ALA A 454 -9.73 32.93 8.58
N ILE A 455 -9.33 32.02 9.47
CA ILE A 455 -10.02 30.75 9.71
C ILE A 455 -11.21 30.90 10.66
N ALA A 456 -11.08 31.64 11.76
CA ALA A 456 -12.12 31.72 12.80
C ALA A 456 -13.52 32.15 12.31
N PRO A 457 -13.68 33.07 11.32
CA PRO A 457 -14.99 33.43 10.77
C PRO A 457 -15.63 32.38 9.85
N LEU A 458 -14.86 31.36 9.43
CA LEU A 458 -15.26 30.33 8.45
C LEU A 458 -15.33 28.92 9.06
N ALA A 459 -14.78 28.73 10.26
CA ALA A 459 -14.71 27.45 10.95
C ALA A 459 -16.10 26.91 11.33
N LEU A 460 -16.26 25.60 11.24
CA LEU A 460 -17.48 24.86 11.63
C LEU A 460 -17.29 23.99 12.89
N ASN A 461 -16.03 23.82 13.33
CA ASN A 461 -15.64 23.00 14.49
C ASN A 461 -14.45 23.64 15.23
N ASN A 462 -14.00 22.99 16.31
CA ASN A 462 -12.87 23.42 17.14
C ASN A 462 -13.11 24.79 17.85
N PHE A 463 -14.37 25.06 18.19
CA PHE A 463 -14.78 26.12 19.12
C PHE A 463 -14.92 25.56 20.55
N SER A 464 -14.63 26.36 21.56
CA SER A 464 -14.91 26.00 22.96
C SER A 464 -16.42 25.81 23.22
N PRO A 465 -16.81 25.09 24.29
CA PRO A 465 -18.19 25.02 24.75
C PRO A 465 -18.80 26.41 24.96
N ARG A 466 -20.05 26.61 24.53
CA ARG A 466 -20.78 27.86 24.76
C ARG A 466 -20.89 28.13 26.25
N THR A 467 -20.42 29.30 26.68
CA THR A 467 -20.50 29.72 28.08
C THR A 467 -21.72 30.63 28.26
N THR A 468 -22.63 30.26 29.16
CA THR A 468 -23.74 31.11 29.58
C THR A 468 -23.37 31.81 30.90
N ILE A 469 -23.33 33.14 30.88
CA ILE A 469 -23.22 33.97 32.08
C ILE A 469 -24.55 34.70 32.24
N ASP A 470 -25.20 34.53 33.40
CA ASP A 470 -26.57 34.95 33.67
C ASP A 470 -27.57 34.48 32.58
N THR A 471 -27.96 35.36 31.66
CA THR A 471 -28.84 35.06 30.52
C THR A 471 -28.15 35.24 29.16
N VAL A 472 -26.85 35.53 29.13
CA VAL A 472 -26.07 35.73 27.91
C VAL A 472 -25.29 34.46 27.61
N THR A 473 -25.74 33.69 26.62
CA THR A 473 -24.99 32.58 26.04
C THR A 473 -24.06 33.11 24.96
N THR A 474 -22.78 33.27 25.29
CA THR A 474 -21.75 33.63 24.31
C THR A 474 -21.39 32.39 23.49
N GLY A 475 -21.14 32.56 22.19
CA GLY A 475 -20.47 31.54 21.39
C GLY A 475 -19.08 31.24 21.99
N GLY A 476 -18.63 29.98 21.91
CA GLY A 476 -17.24 29.68 22.24
C GLY A 476 -16.28 30.39 21.29
N GLU A 477 -15.08 30.71 21.76
CA GLU A 477 -14.01 31.20 20.89
C GLU A 477 -13.45 30.05 20.04
N TYR A 478 -12.96 30.36 18.84
CA TYR A 478 -12.29 29.39 17.98
C TYR A 478 -10.89 29.07 18.51
N GLU A 479 -10.72 27.86 19.02
CA GLU A 479 -9.53 27.40 19.76
C GLU A 479 -8.52 26.62 18.91
N GLY A 480 -8.86 26.26 17.67
CA GLY A 480 -8.02 25.43 16.78
C GLY A 480 -6.55 25.89 16.69
N GLY A 481 -5.60 24.96 16.53
CA GLY A 481 -4.17 25.17 16.79
C GLY A 481 -3.21 24.72 15.68
N ASP A 482 -2.17 25.50 15.46
CA ASP A 482 -1.15 25.38 14.40
C ASP A 482 0.04 24.47 14.74
N THR A 483 0.11 23.95 15.97
CA THR A 483 1.31 23.36 16.55
C THR A 483 1.09 21.97 17.12
N GLY A 484 2.12 21.12 17.00
CA GLY A 484 2.14 19.78 17.58
C GLY A 484 3.53 19.39 18.08
N TRP A 485 3.58 18.55 19.10
CA TRP A 485 4.80 17.93 19.60
C TRP A 485 4.53 16.56 20.23
N GLN A 486 5.56 15.73 20.29
CA GLN A 486 5.58 14.54 21.14
C GLN A 486 6.97 14.29 21.71
N ALA A 487 7.02 13.57 22.82
CA ALA A 487 8.24 13.01 23.39
C ALA A 487 8.01 11.54 23.75
N ARG A 488 8.99 10.68 23.47
CA ARG A 488 8.93 9.23 23.74
C ARG A 488 10.25 8.72 24.31
N LEU A 489 10.18 8.06 25.46
CA LEU A 489 11.27 7.25 26.02
C LEU A 489 11.00 5.77 25.70
N THR A 490 12.00 5.07 25.19
CA THR A 490 11.99 3.61 24.96
C THR A 490 13.20 2.99 25.66
N VAL A 491 13.02 1.82 26.29
CA VAL A 491 14.08 1.09 27.01
C VAL A 491 13.98 -0.41 26.69
N GLY A 492 15.11 -1.07 26.42
CA GLY A 492 15.20 -2.51 26.15
C GLY A 492 16.12 -2.83 24.96
N SER A 493 16.16 -4.09 24.52
CA SER A 493 16.93 -4.47 23.33
C SER A 493 16.25 -4.04 22.02
N LEU A 494 14.91 -4.02 21.98
CA LEU A 494 14.11 -3.52 20.84
C LEU A 494 14.04 -1.98 20.78
N ALA A 495 14.86 -1.26 21.56
CA ALA A 495 14.87 0.21 21.59
C ALA A 495 15.73 0.85 20.49
N MET A 496 16.59 0.06 19.83
CA MET A 496 17.74 0.56 19.08
C MET A 496 17.52 0.55 17.56
N GLY A 497 17.94 1.62 16.88
CA GLY A 497 17.88 1.79 15.44
C GLY A 497 16.82 2.78 14.97
N PHE A 498 17.25 3.74 14.14
CA PHE A 498 16.39 4.78 13.56
C PHE A 498 15.61 4.35 12.30
N GLY A 499 15.55 3.06 11.98
CA GLY A 499 14.91 2.54 10.76
C GLY A 499 13.38 2.47 10.90
N GLN A 500 12.64 3.29 10.14
CA GLN A 500 11.17 3.24 10.17
C GLN A 500 10.67 1.93 9.53
N GLY A 501 10.10 1.04 10.37
CA GLY A 501 9.50 -0.23 9.94
C GLY A 501 10.44 -1.44 9.87
N ASP A 502 11.77 -1.26 9.90
CA ASP A 502 12.73 -2.38 9.85
C ASP A 502 13.14 -2.88 11.24
N TRP A 503 12.15 -3.29 12.02
CA TRP A 503 12.38 -3.97 13.30
C TRP A 503 12.83 -5.42 13.06
N SER A 504 13.84 -5.89 13.79
CA SER A 504 14.05 -7.32 14.02
C SER A 504 13.69 -7.64 15.48
N ALA A 505 13.44 -8.91 15.78
CA ALA A 505 13.24 -9.39 17.13
C ALA A 505 13.72 -10.84 17.22
N GLU A 506 14.49 -11.18 18.23
CA GLU A 506 14.86 -12.54 18.58
C GLU A 506 14.19 -12.97 19.89
N ARG A 507 14.29 -14.25 20.23
CA ARG A 507 13.61 -14.79 21.42
C ARG A 507 14.21 -14.24 22.71
N GLY A 508 13.39 -13.56 23.51
CA GLY A 508 13.80 -12.93 24.77
C GLY A 508 14.15 -11.44 24.64
N ASP A 509 14.10 -10.89 23.42
CA ASP A 509 14.15 -9.43 23.23
C ASP A 509 12.94 -8.74 23.84
N TRP A 510 13.11 -7.49 24.24
CA TRP A 510 12.04 -6.71 24.85
C TRP A 510 12.18 -5.21 24.61
N SER A 511 11.08 -4.48 24.74
CA SER A 511 11.10 -3.05 25.04
C SER A 511 9.91 -2.64 25.90
N PHE A 512 10.10 -1.59 26.69
CA PHE A 512 9.04 -0.76 27.24
C PHE A 512 9.15 0.64 26.60
N HIS A 513 8.02 1.30 26.34
CA HIS A 513 8.00 2.69 25.90
C HIS A 513 6.90 3.49 26.59
N LEU A 514 7.21 4.73 26.93
CA LEU A 514 6.29 5.73 27.46
C LEU A 514 6.50 7.03 26.69
N GLY A 515 5.41 7.67 26.28
CA GLY A 515 5.44 8.97 25.63
C GLY A 515 4.18 9.79 25.85
N TYR A 516 4.26 11.05 25.47
CA TYR A 516 3.15 11.99 25.46
C TYR A 516 3.11 12.74 24.13
N ARG A 517 1.91 12.98 23.61
CA ARG A 517 1.66 13.76 22.39
C ARG A 517 0.70 14.91 22.70
N ARG A 518 0.87 16.04 22.01
CA ARG A 518 -0.17 17.07 21.81
C ARG A 518 -0.08 17.55 20.37
N LEU A 519 -1.18 17.44 19.62
CA LEU A 519 -1.27 17.82 18.21
C LEU A 519 -2.51 18.70 18.02
N GLY A 520 -2.30 19.98 17.74
CA GLY A 520 -3.40 20.92 17.46
C GLY A 520 -4.21 20.53 16.22
N SER A 521 -5.43 21.06 16.11
CA SER A 521 -6.36 20.76 15.02
C SER A 521 -5.75 20.90 13.63
N ASP A 522 -4.95 21.93 13.38
CA ASP A 522 -4.49 22.35 12.06
C ASP A 522 -2.95 22.38 11.96
N ALA A 523 -2.28 21.63 12.84
CA ALA A 523 -0.83 21.50 12.84
C ALA A 523 -0.29 20.62 11.69
N VAL A 524 -1.10 19.65 11.25
CA VAL A 524 -0.85 18.73 10.12
C VAL A 524 -2.20 18.38 9.46
N ILE A 525 -2.18 17.76 8.27
CA ILE A 525 -3.40 17.28 7.61
C ILE A 525 -3.86 15.95 8.25
N ASP A 526 -5.14 15.89 8.66
CA ASP A 526 -5.74 14.75 9.35
C ASP A 526 -5.68 13.46 8.52
N GLY A 527 -5.92 13.56 7.21
CA GLY A 527 -5.89 12.44 6.27
C GLY A 527 -4.51 11.76 6.10
N PHE A 528 -3.43 12.33 6.64
CA PHE A 528 -2.08 11.74 6.61
C PHE A 528 -1.49 11.45 8.00
N ALA A 529 -2.11 11.96 9.06
CA ALA A 529 -1.69 11.75 10.44
C ALA A 529 -2.03 10.33 10.97
N ASP A 530 -1.48 9.98 12.14
CA ASP A 530 -1.64 8.68 12.81
C ASP A 530 -3.12 8.26 12.99
N SER A 531 -3.44 7.03 12.59
CA SER A 531 -4.77 6.40 12.70
C SER A 531 -4.97 5.55 13.98
N ASP A 532 -3.90 5.32 14.75
CA ASP A 532 -3.86 4.47 15.93
C ASP A 532 -4.02 5.23 17.27
N PHE A 533 -3.70 6.53 17.33
CA PHE A 533 -3.89 7.40 18.51
C PHE A 533 -5.19 8.22 18.41
N GLY A 534 -5.88 8.46 19.53
CA GLY A 534 -7.20 9.12 19.51
C GLY A 534 -8.21 8.39 18.62
N LEU A 535 -9.07 9.13 17.91
CA LEU A 535 -9.91 8.57 16.85
C LEU A 535 -9.16 8.34 15.53
N GLY A 536 -7.93 8.85 15.42
CA GLY A 536 -7.17 9.06 14.19
C GLY A 536 -7.21 10.53 13.76
N GLY A 537 -6.13 11.05 13.19
CA GLY A 537 -6.05 12.44 12.72
C GLY A 537 -5.36 13.41 13.68
N THR A 538 -5.98 14.57 13.94
CA THR A 538 -5.41 15.70 14.70
C THR A 538 -6.30 16.10 15.90
N ASN A 539 -6.10 17.31 16.44
CA ASN A 539 -6.82 17.85 17.60
C ASN A 539 -6.73 16.93 18.85
N VAL A 540 -5.59 16.28 19.08
CA VAL A 540 -5.47 15.20 20.08
C VAL A 540 -4.26 15.36 20.99
N LYS A 541 -4.45 15.14 22.30
CA LYS A 541 -3.42 15.13 23.34
C LYS A 541 -3.51 13.88 24.20
N GLY A 542 -2.42 13.45 24.83
CA GLY A 542 -2.46 12.40 25.86
C GLY A 542 -1.23 11.50 25.90
N TRP A 543 -1.35 10.38 26.61
CA TRP A 543 -0.26 9.46 26.93
C TRP A 543 -0.30 8.18 26.10
N LEU A 544 0.88 7.66 25.76
CA LEU A 544 1.06 6.38 25.09
C LEU A 544 2.05 5.54 25.91
N ALA A 545 1.60 4.38 26.39
CA ALA A 545 2.42 3.39 27.08
C ALA A 545 2.37 2.05 26.34
N GLY A 546 3.45 1.28 26.36
CA GLY A 546 3.43 -0.05 25.80
C GLY A 546 4.68 -0.87 26.08
N ALA A 547 4.58 -2.16 25.80
CA ALA A 547 5.65 -3.12 25.94
C ALA A 547 5.63 -4.14 24.79
N ASN A 548 6.80 -4.59 24.37
CA ASN A 548 6.98 -5.61 23.34
C ASN A 548 7.89 -6.72 23.87
N TYR A 549 7.63 -7.97 23.48
CA TYR A 549 8.44 -9.13 23.83
C TYR A 549 8.61 -10.07 22.64
N GLY A 550 9.86 -10.31 22.24
CA GLY A 550 10.25 -11.23 21.17
C GLY A 550 10.05 -12.68 21.61
N VAL A 551 9.11 -13.38 20.98
CA VAL A 551 8.80 -14.79 21.30
C VAL A 551 9.59 -15.77 20.42
N ALA A 552 9.94 -15.35 19.21
CA ALA A 552 10.76 -16.09 18.25
C ALA A 552 11.42 -15.12 17.26
N ARG A 553 12.32 -15.63 16.42
CA ARG A 553 12.94 -14.86 15.33
C ARG A 553 11.89 -14.18 14.45
N ASN A 554 12.01 -12.87 14.30
CA ASN A 554 11.08 -11.98 13.60
C ASN A 554 9.62 -12.07 14.08
N ALA A 555 9.35 -12.46 15.34
CA ALA A 555 7.99 -12.52 15.89
C ALA A 555 7.91 -12.02 17.35
N PHE A 556 7.00 -11.07 17.60
CA PHE A 556 6.80 -10.47 18.93
C PHE A 556 5.33 -10.36 19.34
N LEU A 557 5.10 -10.36 20.64
CA LEU A 557 3.86 -9.92 21.28
C LEU A 557 4.03 -8.46 21.71
N GLY A 558 3.03 -7.61 21.42
CA GLY A 558 2.98 -6.21 21.79
C GLY A 558 1.72 -5.87 22.57
N LEU A 559 1.86 -5.08 23.62
CA LEU A 559 0.77 -4.49 24.39
C LEU A 559 0.90 -2.96 24.31
N ARG A 560 -0.18 -2.25 23.98
CA ARG A 560 -0.20 -0.78 23.97
C ARG A 560 -1.48 -0.26 24.62
N TRP A 561 -1.33 0.69 25.54
CA TRP A 561 -2.41 1.51 26.06
C TRP A 561 -2.17 2.97 25.66
N MET A 562 -3.20 3.65 25.19
CA MET A 562 -3.16 5.08 24.88
C MET A 562 -4.35 5.73 25.56
N THR A 563 -4.11 6.82 26.29
CA THR A 563 -5.17 7.70 26.79
C THR A 563 -5.13 8.97 25.95
N SER A 564 -6.29 9.47 25.52
CA SER A 564 -6.31 10.65 24.65
C SER A 564 -7.56 11.52 24.77
N ASP A 565 -7.36 12.82 24.83
CA ASP A 565 -8.39 13.86 24.88
C ASP A 565 -8.27 14.79 23.67
N GLU A 566 -9.35 15.50 23.34
CA GLU A 566 -9.35 16.58 22.34
C GLU A 566 -8.54 17.80 22.82
N VAL A 567 -7.88 18.54 21.92
CA VAL A 567 -7.04 19.70 22.28
C VAL A 567 -7.83 21.00 22.42
N SER A 568 -8.84 21.19 21.56
CA SER A 568 -9.60 22.42 21.37
C SER A 568 -10.98 22.09 20.79
N GLY A 569 -12.05 22.26 21.57
CA GLY A 569 -13.39 21.80 21.19
C GLY A 569 -14.28 21.43 22.39
N PRO A 570 -15.47 20.83 22.15
CA PRO A 570 -16.26 20.20 23.20
C PRO A 570 -15.57 18.90 23.72
N PRO A 571 -15.98 18.36 24.88
CA PRO A 571 -15.31 17.21 25.49
C PRO A 571 -15.35 15.96 24.60
N LEU A 572 -14.17 15.43 24.29
CA LEU A 572 -13.96 14.10 23.72
C LEU A 572 -12.71 13.49 24.35
N SER A 573 -12.87 12.29 24.92
CA SER A 573 -11.83 11.49 25.53
C SER A 573 -12.02 10.02 25.15
N VAL A 574 -10.96 9.37 24.68
CA VAL A 574 -10.98 7.97 24.22
C VAL A 574 -9.67 7.27 24.58
N ASP A 575 -9.82 6.11 25.23
CA ASP A 575 -8.74 5.20 25.57
C ASP A 575 -8.68 4.05 24.56
N ARG A 576 -7.47 3.67 24.13
CA ARG A 576 -7.25 2.60 23.13
C ARG A 576 -6.27 1.56 23.62
N LEU A 577 -6.72 0.30 23.64
CA LEU A 577 -5.94 -0.89 23.96
C LEU A 577 -5.66 -1.68 22.68
N PHE A 578 -4.39 -1.96 22.40
CA PHE A 578 -4.00 -2.98 21.42
C PHE A 578 -3.26 -4.14 22.08
N VAL A 579 -3.63 -5.36 21.69
CA VAL A 579 -2.85 -6.58 21.91
C VAL A 579 -2.48 -7.13 20.54
N ASP A 580 -1.23 -6.95 20.15
CA ASP A 580 -0.68 -7.29 18.85
C ASP A 580 0.16 -8.57 18.93
N PHE A 581 -0.06 -9.52 18.01
CA PHE A 581 0.94 -10.53 17.65
C PHE A 581 1.40 -10.25 16.22
N SER A 582 2.69 -9.93 16.06
CA SER A 582 3.27 -9.49 14.79
C SER A 582 4.45 -10.36 14.38
N THR A 583 4.52 -10.72 13.09
CA THR A 583 5.63 -11.48 12.50
C THR A 583 6.04 -10.90 11.14
N LYS A 584 7.33 -10.98 10.78
CA LYS A 584 7.83 -10.63 9.43
C LYS A 584 8.71 -11.73 8.81
N PHE A 585 8.84 -11.72 7.50
CA PHE A 585 9.75 -12.59 6.73
C PHE A 585 10.42 -11.83 5.59
#